data_AF-A0A502I4E1-F1
#
_entry.id   AF-A0A502I4E1-F1
#
_cell.length_a   1.000
_cell.length_b   1.000
_cell.length_c   1.000
_cell.angle_alpha   90.00
_cell.angle_beta   90.00
_cell.angle_gamma   90.00
#
_symmetry.space_group_name_H-M   'P 1'
#
loop_
_entity.id
_entity.type
_entity.pdbx_description
1 polymer ?
#
loop_
_entity_poly.entity_id
_entity_poly.type
_entity_poly.pdbx_seq_one_letter_code
_entity_poly.pdbx_strand_id
1 'polypeptide(L)'
;MIQIRLPDGSLREYNQPLSVYELAASISIGLAKAAVAGRVDGVLVDCEYVIRGDARVSIVTPQEPDGLEILRRSCALILAMAIKQLHPHVRLQSGSSLGDGFFYGFSVKHPFTRSDLPLIEARMQLLAATNHSIRRQTIKSAEQLSLYRLGDFEHLTTGPQVPATKVLQAFSLDHINGTFEQRIYGTCWSCQQELDSWRAPPLVMIVSMAERQASYVQSVTEALRRSGVHVHVDLRHEKVRHKIREHGQKVPYLMVVGEKEQEGEFVSLRSGAGEDFGRMGVEAACQWLNQTRSHTNV
;
A
#
# COMPACT_ATOMS: atom_id res chain seq x y z
N MET A 1 25.25 18.50 21.45
CA MET A 1 25.72 17.68 20.32
C MET A 1 24.83 16.45 20.28
N ILE A 2 24.33 16.09 19.10
CA ILE A 2 23.44 14.96 18.87
C ILE A 2 24.21 13.92 18.05
N GLN A 3 24.23 12.68 18.52
CA GLN A 3 24.87 11.56 17.85
C GLN A 3 23.82 10.70 17.15
N ILE A 4 23.91 10.63 15.82
CA ILE A 4 23.03 9.83 14.98
C ILE A 4 23.78 8.61 14.48
N ARG A 5 23.28 7.42 14.81
CA ARG A 5 23.81 6.14 14.30
C ARG A 5 23.00 5.69 13.09
N LEU A 6 23.67 5.49 11.96
CA LEU A 6 23.06 5.03 10.71
C LEU A 6 23.11 3.49 10.59
N PRO A 7 22.36 2.87 9.65
CA PRO A 7 22.30 1.40 9.53
C PRO A 7 23.63 0.74 9.14
N ASP A 8 24.51 1.48 8.46
CA ASP A 8 25.87 1.04 8.11
C ASP A 8 26.84 1.05 9.32
N GLY A 9 26.35 1.43 10.50
CA GLY A 9 27.13 1.56 11.72
C GLY A 9 27.88 2.89 11.85
N SER A 10 27.85 3.74 10.82
CA SER A 10 28.47 5.06 10.88
C SER A 10 27.76 5.95 11.90
N LEU A 11 28.54 6.83 12.52
CA LEU A 11 28.07 7.80 13.51
C LEU A 11 28.28 9.20 12.97
N ARG A 12 27.23 10.02 13.01
CA ARG A 12 27.26 11.42 12.58
C ARG A 12 26.91 12.33 13.74
N GLU A 13 27.61 13.45 13.84
CA GLU A 13 27.44 14.41 14.91
C GLU A 13 26.84 15.70 14.39
N TYR A 14 25.84 16.21 15.11
CA TYR A 14 25.14 17.46 14.78
C TYR A 14 25.09 18.38 15.99
N ASN A 15 25.29 19.67 15.77
CA ASN A 15 25.30 20.66 16.86
C ASN A 15 23.91 21.18 17.25
N GLN A 16 22.88 20.84 16.47
CA GLN A 16 21.51 21.27 16.69
C GLN A 16 20.52 20.16 16.30
N PRO A 17 19.29 20.17 16.85
CA PRO A 17 18.21 19.31 16.38
C PRO A 17 17.99 19.47 14.87
N LEU A 18 17.70 18.36 14.21
CA LEU A 18 17.46 18.31 12.78
C LEU A 18 16.31 17.36 12.48
N SER A 19 15.58 17.64 11.41
CA SER A 19 14.56 16.75 10.88
C SER A 19 15.17 15.52 10.20
N VAL A 20 14.38 14.46 10.07
CA VAL A 20 14.73 13.29 9.25
C VAL A 20 15.10 13.72 7.82
N TYR A 21 14.39 14.69 7.24
CA TYR A 21 14.70 15.21 5.90
C TYR A 21 16.07 15.90 5.85
N GLU A 22 16.39 16.74 6.83
CA GLU A 22 17.69 17.43 6.91
C GLU A 22 18.83 16.43 7.13
N LEU A 23 18.60 15.39 7.93
CA LEU A 23 19.54 14.29 8.09
C LEU A 23 19.80 13.60 6.72
N ALA A 24 18.75 13.23 5.99
CA ALA A 24 18.87 12.64 4.67
C ALA A 24 19.64 13.56 3.69
N ALA A 25 19.35 14.86 3.73
CA ALA A 25 20.02 15.86 2.89
C ALA A 25 21.52 16.01 3.21
N SER A 26 21.90 15.87 4.48
CA SER A 26 23.31 15.87 4.90
C SER A 26 24.08 14.62 4.47
N ILE A 27 23.38 13.52 4.15
CA ILE A 27 23.98 12.29 3.60
C ILE A 27 24.13 12.46 2.09
N SER A 28 23.04 12.77 1.39
CA SER A 28 23.07 13.16 -0.02
C SER A 28 21.75 13.82 -0.45
N ILE A 29 21.83 14.67 -1.47
CA ILE A 29 20.64 15.26 -2.09
C ILE A 29 19.73 14.17 -2.70
N GLY A 30 20.32 13.10 -3.24
CA GLY A 30 19.58 11.98 -3.80
C GLY A 30 18.73 11.27 -2.74
N LEU A 31 19.32 10.97 -1.58
CA LEU A 31 18.61 10.33 -0.48
C LEU A 31 17.50 11.21 0.08
N ALA A 32 17.72 12.52 0.22
CA ALA A 32 16.66 13.44 0.65
C ALA A 32 15.47 13.48 -0.32
N LYS A 33 15.73 13.43 -1.63
CA LYS A 33 14.67 13.36 -2.65
C LYS A 33 13.90 12.04 -2.63
N ALA A 34 14.58 10.94 -2.29
CA ALA A 34 13.99 9.61 -2.21
C ALA A 34 13.28 9.33 -0.88
N ALA A 35 13.56 10.09 0.18
CA ALA A 35 13.00 9.85 1.50
C ALA A 35 11.47 10.03 1.52
N VAL A 36 10.76 9.04 2.04
CA VAL A 36 9.31 9.12 2.32
C VAL A 36 9.00 9.20 3.81
N ALA A 37 9.91 8.70 4.66
CA ALA A 37 9.82 8.76 6.10
C ALA A 37 11.21 8.54 6.73
N GLY A 38 11.25 8.51 8.05
CA GLY A 38 12.39 8.02 8.81
C GLY A 38 11.98 6.95 9.79
N ARG A 39 12.95 6.16 10.25
CA ARG A 39 12.80 5.30 11.41
C ARG A 39 13.75 5.77 12.49
N VAL A 40 13.22 6.24 13.61
CA VAL A 40 13.98 6.74 14.76
C VAL A 40 13.78 5.77 15.90
N ASP A 41 14.86 5.10 16.33
CA ASP A 41 14.85 4.06 17.37
C ASP A 41 13.79 2.97 17.14
N GLY A 42 13.65 2.56 15.88
CA GLY A 42 12.69 1.54 15.45
C GLY A 42 11.30 2.07 15.10
N VAL A 43 10.97 3.31 15.45
CA VAL A 43 9.63 3.90 15.23
C VAL A 43 9.58 4.68 13.93
N LEU A 44 8.58 4.39 13.08
CA LEU A 44 8.32 5.13 11.85
C LEU A 44 7.80 6.55 12.15
N VAL A 45 8.41 7.55 11.53
CA VAL A 45 8.09 8.97 11.70
C VAL A 45 8.10 9.71 10.37
N ASP A 46 7.34 10.80 10.26
CA ASP A 46 7.34 11.68 9.08
C ASP A 46 8.72 12.29 8.82
N CYS A 47 9.00 12.66 7.57
CA CYS A 47 10.26 13.33 7.20
C CYS A 47 10.52 14.64 7.97
N GLU A 48 9.48 15.30 8.47
CA GLU A 48 9.59 16.54 9.26
C GLU A 48 9.84 16.30 10.74
N TYR A 49 9.83 15.04 11.19
CA TYR A 49 10.09 14.71 12.58
C TYR A 49 11.48 15.19 12.99
N VAL A 50 11.51 16.04 14.03
CA VAL A 50 12.74 16.65 14.55
C VAL A 50 13.38 15.73 15.58
N ILE A 51 14.59 15.27 15.27
CA ILE A 51 15.43 14.48 16.16
C ILE A 51 16.12 15.44 17.12
N ARG A 52 15.83 15.31 18.42
CA ARG A 52 16.30 16.24 19.47
C ARG A 52 17.44 15.72 20.33
N GLY A 53 17.75 14.43 20.22
CA GLY A 53 18.79 13.76 21.00
C GLY A 53 19.33 12.56 20.24
N ASP A 54 20.27 11.86 20.86
CA ASP A 54 20.96 10.73 20.24
C ASP A 54 19.96 9.64 19.85
N ALA A 55 20.11 9.10 18.65
CA ALA A 55 19.17 8.13 18.11
C ALA A 55 19.80 7.23 17.05
N ARG A 56 19.22 6.04 16.87
CA ARG A 56 19.44 5.23 15.68
C ARG A 56 18.45 5.65 14.60
N VAL A 57 18.94 6.05 13.44
CA VAL A 57 18.09 6.57 12.38
C VAL A 57 18.36 5.85 11.06
N SER A 58 17.30 5.34 10.44
CA SER A 58 17.31 4.90 9.04
C SER A 58 16.38 5.78 8.22
N ILE A 59 16.79 6.12 7.00
CA ILE A 59 15.91 6.80 6.04
C ILE A 59 15.08 5.75 5.34
N VAL A 60 13.76 5.93 5.31
CA VAL A 60 12.84 5.01 4.65
C VAL A 60 12.56 5.54 3.24
N THR A 61 12.74 4.66 2.26
CA THR A 61 12.56 4.94 0.83
C THR A 61 11.43 4.11 0.23
N PRO A 62 10.85 4.51 -0.91
CA PRO A 62 9.81 3.75 -1.64
C PRO A 62 10.16 2.30 -1.98
N GLN A 63 11.44 1.96 -1.99
CA GLN A 63 11.95 0.64 -2.33
C GLN A 63 11.80 -0.36 -1.17
N GLU A 64 11.52 0.12 0.04
CA GLU A 64 11.33 -0.70 1.23
C GLU A 64 9.83 -0.99 1.46
N PRO A 65 9.48 -2.13 2.09
CA PRO A 65 8.08 -2.48 2.39
C PRO A 65 7.31 -1.37 3.13
N ASP A 66 7.92 -0.81 4.18
CA ASP A 66 7.30 0.28 4.96
C ASP A 66 7.13 1.55 4.11
N GLY A 67 8.08 1.84 3.21
CA GLY A 67 8.00 2.98 2.30
C GLY A 67 6.87 2.83 1.29
N LEU A 68 6.69 1.62 0.75
CA LEU A 68 5.60 1.29 -0.16
C LEU A 68 4.23 1.36 0.55
N GLU A 69 4.16 0.95 1.81
CA GLU A 69 2.96 1.12 2.62
C GLU A 69 2.62 2.61 2.84
N ILE A 70 3.63 3.44 3.13
CA ILE A 70 3.46 4.89 3.27
C ILE A 70 2.95 5.51 1.95
N LEU A 71 3.48 5.11 0.79
CA LEU A 71 2.98 5.54 -0.52
C LEU A 71 1.49 5.21 -0.68
N ARG A 72 1.09 3.97 -0.38
CA ARG A 72 -0.30 3.50 -0.47
C ARG A 72 -1.22 4.27 0.46
N ARG A 73 -0.78 4.52 1.70
CA ARG A 73 -1.52 5.33 2.68
C ARG A 73 -1.74 6.76 2.19
N SER A 74 -0.70 7.37 1.62
CA SER A 74 -0.79 8.71 1.03
C SER A 74 -1.63 8.74 -0.24
N CYS A 75 -1.66 7.66 -1.02
CA CYS A 75 -2.59 7.50 -2.14
C CYS A 75 -4.07 7.50 -1.70
N ALA A 76 -4.37 6.86 -0.57
CA ALA A 76 -5.72 6.94 0.02
C ALA A 76 -6.09 8.39 0.39
N LEU A 77 -5.14 9.17 0.91
CA LEU A 77 -5.35 10.57 1.25
C LEU A 77 -5.64 11.45 0.01
N ILE A 78 -4.87 11.30 -1.07
CA ILE A 78 -5.15 12.05 -2.31
C ILE A 78 -6.46 11.62 -2.98
N LEU A 79 -6.88 10.35 -2.85
CA LEU A 79 -8.19 9.89 -3.29
C LEU A 79 -9.31 10.59 -2.53
N ALA A 80 -9.19 10.70 -1.20
CA ALA A 80 -10.15 11.45 -0.39
C ALA A 80 -10.24 12.92 -0.79
N MET A 81 -9.09 13.56 -1.05
CA MET A 81 -9.03 14.94 -1.52
C MET A 81 -9.67 15.10 -2.91
N ALA A 82 -9.36 14.21 -3.85
CA ALA A 82 -9.91 14.22 -5.21
C ALA A 82 -11.44 14.10 -5.18
N ILE A 83 -11.97 13.15 -4.41
CA ILE A 83 -13.42 12.98 -4.23
C ILE A 83 -14.04 14.22 -3.60
N LYS A 84 -13.40 14.83 -2.60
CA LYS A 84 -13.92 16.07 -1.99
C LYS A 84 -13.95 17.26 -2.93
N GLN A 85 -13.01 17.34 -3.87
CA GLN A 85 -13.00 18.41 -4.87
C GLN A 85 -14.03 18.17 -5.99
N LEU A 86 -14.20 16.93 -6.43
CA LEU A 86 -15.19 16.58 -7.46
C LEU A 86 -16.62 16.52 -6.92
N HIS A 87 -16.78 16.05 -5.68
CA HIS A 87 -18.06 15.81 -5.02
C HIS A 87 -18.06 16.32 -3.57
N PRO A 88 -18.15 17.64 -3.34
CA PRO A 88 -18.01 18.25 -2.00
C PRO A 88 -18.94 17.69 -0.91
N HIS A 89 -20.13 17.23 -1.31
CA HIS A 89 -21.15 16.70 -0.40
C HIS A 89 -20.88 15.28 0.11
N VAL A 90 -19.93 14.55 -0.48
CA VAL A 90 -19.59 13.18 -0.06
C VAL A 90 -18.97 13.20 1.33
N ARG A 91 -19.40 12.32 2.23
CA ARG A 91 -18.80 12.21 3.56
C ARG A 91 -17.68 11.17 3.52
N LEU A 92 -16.50 11.56 4.01
CA LEU A 92 -15.36 10.66 4.16
C LEU A 92 -15.58 9.74 5.37
N GLN A 93 -15.17 8.49 5.25
CA GLN A 93 -15.14 7.55 6.37
C GLN A 93 -13.70 7.28 6.80
N SER A 94 -13.11 6.18 6.32
CA SER A 94 -11.75 5.77 6.62
C SER A 94 -11.04 5.31 5.36
N GLY A 95 -9.73 5.48 5.33
CA GLY A 95 -8.87 4.93 4.29
C GLY A 95 -7.58 4.39 4.88
N SER A 96 -7.04 3.38 4.22
CA SER A 96 -5.80 2.72 4.63
C SER A 96 -5.13 2.05 3.43
N SER A 97 -3.85 1.73 3.60
CA SER A 97 -3.18 0.70 2.81
C SER A 97 -3.86 -0.66 3.01
N LEU A 98 -3.89 -1.48 1.95
CA LEU A 98 -4.44 -2.83 1.95
C LEU A 98 -3.72 -3.68 0.89
N GLY A 99 -2.95 -4.67 1.32
CA GLY A 99 -2.17 -5.53 0.42
C GLY A 99 -1.34 -4.71 -0.55
N ASP A 100 -1.52 -4.94 -1.85
CA ASP A 100 -0.82 -4.25 -2.94
C ASP A 100 -1.30 -2.82 -3.23
N GLY A 101 -2.20 -2.29 -2.42
CA GLY A 101 -2.86 -1.05 -2.74
C GLY A 101 -3.43 -0.34 -1.53
N PHE A 102 -4.54 0.32 -1.74
CA PHE A 102 -5.22 1.14 -0.78
C PHE A 102 -6.71 1.15 -1.06
N PHE A 103 -7.48 1.59 -0.07
CA PHE A 103 -8.88 1.91 -0.26
C PHE A 103 -9.25 3.16 0.52
N TYR A 104 -10.38 3.74 0.14
CA TYR A 104 -11.01 4.79 0.91
C TYR A 104 -12.53 4.61 0.91
N GLY A 105 -13.15 4.75 2.07
CA GLY A 105 -14.58 4.64 2.32
C GLY A 105 -15.32 5.98 2.28
N PHE A 106 -16.52 5.96 1.72
CA PHE A 106 -17.34 7.12 1.44
C PHE A 106 -18.81 6.83 1.74
N SER A 107 -19.49 7.77 2.38
CA SER A 107 -20.96 7.79 2.46
C SER A 107 -21.50 8.74 1.40
N VAL A 108 -22.25 8.20 0.45
CA VAL A 108 -22.72 8.89 -0.76
C VAL A 108 -24.25 8.80 -0.88
N LYS A 109 -24.86 9.86 -1.40
CA LYS A 109 -26.29 9.86 -1.78
C LYS A 109 -26.51 9.27 -3.17
N HIS A 110 -25.63 9.62 -4.09
CA HIS A 110 -25.60 9.10 -5.46
C HIS A 110 -24.37 8.18 -5.57
N PRO A 111 -24.58 6.86 -5.75
CA PRO A 111 -23.48 5.91 -5.84
C PRO A 111 -22.56 6.20 -7.04
N PHE A 112 -21.26 6.15 -6.80
CA PHE A 112 -20.26 6.07 -7.84
C PHE A 112 -20.34 4.75 -8.59
N THR A 113 -19.97 4.80 -9.85
CA THR A 113 -19.96 3.70 -10.80
C THR A 113 -18.56 3.51 -11.39
N ARG A 114 -18.32 2.39 -12.07
CA ARG A 114 -17.02 2.14 -12.72
C ARG A 114 -16.65 3.20 -13.75
N SER A 115 -17.63 3.85 -14.39
CA SER A 115 -17.39 4.94 -15.35
C SER A 115 -16.88 6.24 -14.69
N ASP A 116 -17.02 6.39 -13.37
CA ASP A 116 -16.51 7.57 -12.65
C ASP A 116 -15.01 7.42 -12.32
N LEU A 117 -14.49 6.20 -12.28
CA LEU A 117 -13.09 5.93 -11.90
C LEU A 117 -12.06 6.69 -12.74
N PRO A 118 -12.16 6.75 -14.09
CA PRO A 118 -11.20 7.51 -14.89
C PRO A 118 -11.17 9.01 -14.54
N LEU A 119 -12.31 9.61 -14.23
CA LEU A 119 -12.40 11.03 -13.85
C LEU A 119 -11.75 11.27 -12.48
N ILE A 120 -12.00 10.38 -11.52
CA ILE A 120 -11.43 10.45 -10.18
C ILE A 120 -9.91 10.24 -10.25
N GLU A 121 -9.45 9.24 -10.99
CA GLU A 121 -8.03 8.95 -11.19
C GLU A 121 -7.31 10.13 -11.87
N ALA A 122 -7.88 10.73 -12.92
CA ALA A 122 -7.33 11.91 -13.56
C ALA A 122 -7.20 13.09 -12.59
N ARG A 123 -8.18 13.28 -11.69
CA ARG A 123 -8.08 14.31 -10.65
C ARG A 123 -6.96 14.01 -9.65
N MET A 124 -6.81 12.75 -9.24
CA MET A 124 -5.70 12.32 -8.37
C MET A 124 -4.35 12.57 -9.04
N GLN A 125 -4.21 12.29 -10.34
CA GLN A 125 -2.97 12.52 -11.10
C GLN A 125 -2.61 14.01 -11.15
N LEU A 126 -3.61 14.87 -11.37
CA LEU A 126 -3.40 16.32 -11.33
C LEU A 126 -2.95 16.78 -9.93
N LEU A 127 -3.57 16.26 -8.86
CA LEU A 127 -3.17 16.56 -7.48
C LEU A 127 -1.74 16.09 -7.19
N ALA A 128 -1.36 14.89 -7.65
CA ALA A 128 0.01 14.40 -7.55
C ALA A 128 1.01 15.35 -8.22
N ALA A 129 0.68 15.82 -9.43
CA ALA A 129 1.53 16.73 -10.20
C ALA A 129 1.70 18.12 -9.56
N THR A 130 0.76 18.57 -8.72
CA THR A 130 0.84 19.90 -8.08
C THR A 130 1.94 20.04 -7.02
N ASN A 131 2.50 18.92 -6.54
CA ASN A 131 3.56 18.91 -5.53
C ASN A 131 3.19 19.66 -4.22
N HIS A 132 1.92 19.60 -3.81
CA HIS A 132 1.53 20.03 -2.47
C HIS A 132 2.33 19.28 -1.39
N SER A 133 2.87 20.03 -0.44
CA SER A 133 3.49 19.48 0.77
C SER A 133 2.44 18.84 1.67
N ILE A 134 2.73 17.65 2.20
CA ILE A 134 1.90 17.01 3.22
C ILE A 134 2.54 17.28 4.57
N ARG A 135 1.81 17.97 5.45
CA ARG A 135 2.34 18.47 6.72
C ARG A 135 1.54 17.92 7.88
N ARG A 136 2.22 17.29 8.83
CA ARG A 136 1.61 16.86 10.10
C ARG A 136 1.42 18.09 10.99
N GLN A 137 0.23 18.22 11.56
CA GLN A 137 -0.08 19.23 12.56
C GLN A 137 -0.22 18.59 13.93
N THR A 138 0.37 19.22 14.94
CA THR A 138 0.27 18.78 16.31
C THR A 138 -1.15 19.00 16.81
N ILE A 139 -1.85 17.91 17.12
CA ILE A 139 -3.14 17.93 17.80
C ILE A 139 -3.03 17.17 19.12
N LYS A 140 -3.79 17.61 20.12
CA LYS A 140 -3.98 16.84 21.36
C LYS A 140 -5.01 15.75 21.08
N SER A 141 -4.59 14.65 20.45
CA SER A 141 -5.42 13.47 20.21
C SER A 141 -5.04 12.36 21.18
N ALA A 142 -6.03 11.72 21.80
CA ALA A 142 -5.85 10.51 22.59
C ALA A 142 -5.68 9.26 21.71
N GLU A 143 -6.05 9.36 20.43
CA GLU A 143 -5.91 8.31 19.42
C GLU A 143 -4.61 8.49 18.62
N GLN A 144 -4.08 7.41 18.04
CA GLN A 144 -2.89 7.39 17.15
C GLN A 144 -3.07 8.18 15.83
N LEU A 145 -4.13 8.98 15.71
CA LEU A 145 -4.42 9.84 14.58
C LEU A 145 -3.64 11.16 14.68
N SER A 146 -3.35 11.74 13.53
CA SER A 146 -2.77 13.06 13.41
C SER A 146 -3.45 13.84 12.31
N LEU A 147 -3.51 15.16 12.47
CA LEU A 147 -4.06 16.04 11.47
C LEU A 147 -3.01 16.28 10.40
N TYR A 148 -3.30 15.92 9.15
CA TYR A 148 -2.46 16.26 8.01
C TYR A 148 -3.11 17.35 7.19
N ARG A 149 -2.30 18.31 6.76
CA ARG A 149 -2.69 19.37 5.84
C ARG A 149 -2.02 19.16 4.49
N LEU A 150 -2.81 19.29 3.42
CA LEU A 150 -2.40 19.19 2.04
C LEU A 150 -3.05 20.32 1.22
N GLY A 151 -2.34 21.46 1.11
CA GLY A 151 -2.97 22.71 0.64
C GLY A 151 -4.08 23.14 1.61
N ASP A 152 -5.29 23.39 1.09
CA ASP A 152 -6.47 23.74 1.88
C ASP A 152 -7.25 22.51 2.40
N PHE A 153 -6.76 21.31 2.12
CA PHE A 153 -7.38 20.06 2.57
C PHE A 153 -6.76 19.61 3.89
N GLU A 154 -7.60 19.42 4.91
CA GLU A 154 -7.20 18.89 6.22
C GLU A 154 -7.87 17.55 6.48
N HIS A 155 -7.11 16.61 7.03
CA HIS A 155 -7.61 15.27 7.26
C HIS A 155 -6.96 14.59 8.47
N LEU A 156 -7.79 13.97 9.31
CA LEU A 156 -7.35 13.15 10.43
C LEU A 156 -7.06 11.74 9.92
N THR A 157 -5.80 11.32 10.00
CA THR A 157 -5.37 9.99 9.57
C THR A 157 -4.12 9.54 10.33
N THR A 158 -3.72 8.29 10.17
CA THR A 158 -2.48 7.76 10.73
C THR A 158 -1.27 8.24 9.91
N GLY A 159 -0.12 8.33 10.58
CA GLY A 159 1.16 8.57 9.94
C GLY A 159 2.03 7.32 9.86
N PRO A 160 3.21 7.42 9.23
CA PRO A 160 3.68 8.57 8.45
C PRO A 160 2.95 8.74 7.11
N GLN A 161 3.08 9.92 6.52
CA GLN A 161 2.68 10.23 5.14
C GLN A 161 3.90 10.67 4.32
N VAL A 162 3.82 10.53 2.99
CA VAL A 162 4.88 11.06 2.10
C VAL A 162 5.05 12.58 2.30
N PRO A 163 6.26 13.14 2.09
CA PRO A 163 6.49 14.57 2.32
C PRO A 163 5.79 15.50 1.32
N ALA A 164 5.47 14.99 0.11
CA ALA A 164 4.78 15.75 -0.92
C ALA A 164 4.04 14.84 -1.91
N THR A 165 3.00 15.38 -2.53
CA THR A 165 2.15 14.65 -3.49
C THR A 165 2.87 14.21 -4.76
N LYS A 166 3.93 14.90 -5.18
CA LYS A 166 4.73 14.52 -6.37
C LYS A 166 5.43 13.17 -6.25
N VAL A 167 5.52 12.63 -5.03
CA VAL A 167 6.11 11.31 -4.77
C VAL A 167 5.16 10.21 -5.28
N LEU A 168 3.85 10.48 -5.35
CA LEU A 168 2.81 9.55 -5.76
C LEU A 168 2.68 9.55 -7.29
N GLN A 169 3.57 8.86 -8.00
CA GLN A 169 3.62 8.90 -9.47
C GLN A 169 2.96 7.70 -10.15
N ALA A 170 2.89 6.56 -9.45
CA ALA A 170 2.44 5.30 -10.02
C ALA A 170 1.30 4.72 -9.17
N PHE A 171 0.07 5.05 -9.54
CA PHE A 171 -1.14 4.47 -8.95
C PHE A 171 -2.22 4.27 -10.00
N SER A 172 -3.20 3.42 -9.67
CA SER A 172 -4.38 3.18 -10.49
C SER A 172 -5.57 2.83 -9.61
N LEU A 173 -6.76 3.33 -9.94
CA LEU A 173 -8.01 2.87 -9.35
C LEU A 173 -8.48 1.59 -10.04
N ASP A 174 -9.08 0.69 -9.26
CA ASP A 174 -9.45 -0.65 -9.73
C ASP A 174 -10.98 -0.82 -9.75
N HIS A 175 -11.60 -0.81 -8.58
CA HIS A 175 -13.03 -1.09 -8.46
C HIS A 175 -13.69 -0.34 -7.29
N ILE A 176 -15.02 -0.39 -7.31
CA ILE A 176 -15.89 0.19 -6.28
C ILE A 176 -16.73 -0.94 -5.68
N ASN A 177 -16.81 -0.99 -4.37
CA ASN A 177 -17.72 -1.86 -3.62
C ASN A 177 -18.73 -0.99 -2.85
N GLY A 178 -19.93 -1.51 -2.60
CA GLY A 178 -20.98 -0.86 -1.82
C GLY A 178 -21.96 -0.06 -2.67
N THR A 179 -23.04 0.37 -2.02
CA THR A 179 -24.10 1.18 -2.66
C THR A 179 -24.14 2.58 -2.09
N PHE A 180 -24.54 2.73 -0.82
CA PHE A 180 -24.55 4.03 -0.13
C PHE A 180 -23.29 4.26 0.70
N GLU A 181 -22.76 3.19 1.27
CA GLU A 181 -21.45 3.16 1.93
C GLU A 181 -20.48 2.47 0.98
N GLN A 182 -19.79 3.29 0.18
CA GLN A 182 -18.92 2.81 -0.89
C GLN A 182 -17.47 2.83 -0.50
N ARG A 183 -16.71 1.84 -0.98
CA ARG A 183 -15.26 1.82 -0.92
C ARG A 183 -14.71 1.84 -2.33
N ILE A 184 -13.82 2.78 -2.60
CA ILE A 184 -13.05 2.82 -3.84
C ILE A 184 -11.67 2.25 -3.53
N TYR A 185 -11.23 1.30 -4.35
CA TYR A 185 -9.96 0.61 -4.22
C TYR A 185 -9.01 1.02 -5.34
N GLY A 186 -7.72 1.04 -5.03
CA GLY A 186 -6.65 1.29 -6.00
C GLY A 186 -5.34 0.64 -5.58
N THR A 187 -4.36 0.67 -6.46
CA THR A 187 -3.00 0.19 -6.23
C THR A 187 -1.99 1.34 -6.32
N CYS A 188 -0.86 1.22 -5.63
CA CYS A 188 0.23 2.18 -5.72
C CYS A 188 1.59 1.49 -5.60
N TRP A 189 2.53 1.94 -6.43
CA TRP A 189 3.88 1.40 -6.60
C TRP A 189 4.92 2.52 -6.54
N SER A 190 6.20 2.16 -6.36
CA SER A 190 7.27 3.14 -6.24
C SER A 190 7.57 3.85 -7.57
N CYS A 191 7.32 3.18 -8.70
CA CYS A 191 7.52 3.72 -10.04
C CYS A 191 6.56 3.11 -11.08
N GLN A 192 6.47 3.74 -12.25
CA GLN A 192 5.56 3.31 -13.32
C GLN A 192 5.90 1.90 -13.83
N GLN A 193 7.18 1.55 -13.90
CA GLN A 193 7.62 0.21 -14.32
C GLN A 193 7.08 -0.90 -13.38
N GLU A 194 7.07 -0.66 -12.07
CA GLU A 194 6.50 -1.60 -11.11
C GLU A 194 4.99 -1.72 -11.24
N LEU A 195 4.29 -0.60 -11.48
CA LEU A 195 2.86 -0.61 -11.75
C LEU A 195 2.53 -1.36 -13.05
N ASP A 196 3.30 -1.14 -14.11
CA ASP A 196 3.11 -1.84 -15.39
C ASP A 196 3.42 -3.32 -15.28
N SER A 197 4.47 -3.66 -14.52
CA SER A 197 4.77 -5.05 -14.17
C SER A 197 3.60 -5.65 -13.41
N TRP A 198 3.11 -4.99 -12.36
CA TRP A 198 1.93 -5.45 -11.63
C TRP A 198 0.70 -5.60 -12.54
N ARG A 199 0.45 -4.70 -13.50
CA ARG A 199 -0.68 -4.84 -14.43
C ARG A 199 -0.59 -6.07 -15.35
N ALA A 200 0.59 -6.69 -15.49
CA ALA A 200 0.72 -7.93 -16.24
C ALA A 200 -0.17 -9.03 -15.62
N PRO A 201 -0.80 -9.91 -16.44
CA PRO A 201 -1.66 -10.96 -15.94
C PRO A 201 -0.94 -11.84 -14.90
N PRO A 202 -1.47 -11.96 -13.67
CA PRO A 202 -0.83 -12.76 -12.65
C PRO A 202 -1.03 -14.25 -12.95
N LEU A 203 -0.03 -15.05 -12.57
CA LEU A 203 -0.14 -16.50 -12.61
C LEU A 203 -1.13 -16.99 -11.54
N VAL A 204 -1.08 -16.36 -10.37
CA VAL A 204 -1.88 -16.71 -9.20
C VAL A 204 -2.66 -15.51 -8.71
N MET A 205 -3.95 -15.69 -8.45
CA MET A 205 -4.76 -14.76 -7.66
C MET A 205 -5.03 -15.35 -6.28
N ILE A 206 -4.52 -14.71 -5.24
CA ILE A 206 -4.87 -15.04 -3.86
C ILE A 206 -6.21 -14.39 -3.51
N VAL A 207 -7.16 -15.18 -3.04
CA VAL A 207 -8.47 -14.70 -2.59
C VAL A 207 -8.65 -15.01 -1.11
N SER A 208 -8.98 -13.98 -0.32
CA SER A 208 -9.37 -14.14 1.07
C SER A 208 -10.82 -13.72 1.31
N MET A 209 -11.39 -14.11 2.43
CA MET A 209 -12.77 -13.76 2.79
C MET A 209 -12.84 -12.48 3.62
N ALA A 210 -11.78 -12.16 4.37
CA ALA A 210 -11.80 -11.07 5.34
C ALA A 210 -10.43 -10.38 5.48
N GLU A 211 -10.49 -9.10 5.84
CA GLU A 211 -9.32 -8.26 6.12
C GLU A 211 -8.49 -8.80 7.30
N ARG A 212 -9.08 -9.56 8.25
CA ARG A 212 -8.35 -10.20 9.36
C ARG A 212 -7.26 -11.18 8.90
N GLN A 213 -7.37 -11.70 7.67
CA GLN A 213 -6.39 -12.58 7.06
C GLN A 213 -5.27 -11.81 6.33
N ALA A 214 -5.32 -10.48 6.28
CA ALA A 214 -4.40 -9.67 5.48
C ALA A 214 -2.94 -9.94 5.81
N SER A 215 -2.57 -10.07 7.09
CA SER A 215 -1.19 -10.35 7.50
C SER A 215 -0.68 -11.70 7.00
N TYR A 216 -1.50 -12.74 7.08
CA TYR A 216 -1.12 -14.07 6.59
C TYR A 216 -1.08 -14.11 5.06
N VAL A 217 -2.06 -13.50 4.40
CA VAL A 217 -2.06 -13.35 2.93
C VAL A 217 -0.84 -12.57 2.45
N GLN A 218 -0.44 -11.52 3.16
CA GLN A 218 0.77 -10.75 2.86
C GLN A 218 2.02 -11.63 2.95
N SER A 219 2.16 -12.43 4.01
CA SER A 219 3.25 -13.41 4.16
C SER A 219 3.31 -14.41 3.00
N VAL A 220 2.16 -14.99 2.63
CA VAL A 220 2.05 -15.91 1.46
C VAL A 220 2.42 -15.22 0.15
N THR A 221 1.96 -13.99 -0.04
CA THR A 221 2.25 -13.18 -1.23
C THR A 221 3.74 -12.91 -1.36
N GLU A 222 4.41 -12.55 -0.25
CA GLU A 222 5.84 -12.34 -0.22
C GLU A 222 6.63 -13.62 -0.51
N ALA A 223 6.21 -14.77 0.04
CA ALA A 223 6.85 -16.06 -0.25
C ALA A 223 6.77 -16.41 -1.75
N LEU A 224 5.60 -16.21 -2.36
CA LEU A 224 5.40 -16.43 -3.80
C LEU A 224 6.24 -15.46 -4.64
N ARG A 225 6.28 -14.18 -4.30
CA ARG A 225 7.11 -13.20 -5.00
C ARG A 225 8.59 -13.50 -4.90
N ARG A 226 9.07 -13.90 -3.71
CA ARG A 226 10.47 -14.32 -3.50
C ARG A 226 10.84 -15.56 -4.31
N SER A 227 9.87 -16.44 -4.58
CA SER A 227 10.07 -17.59 -5.46
C SER A 227 9.88 -17.27 -6.95
N GLY A 228 9.69 -16.00 -7.31
CA GLY A 228 9.55 -15.52 -8.69
C GLY A 228 8.15 -15.67 -9.28
N VAL A 229 7.15 -16.02 -8.47
CA VAL A 229 5.76 -16.16 -8.92
C VAL A 229 5.08 -14.80 -9.01
N HIS A 230 4.49 -14.51 -10.17
CA HIS A 230 3.65 -13.33 -10.35
C HIS A 230 2.29 -13.57 -9.70
N VAL A 231 2.02 -12.86 -8.61
CA VAL A 231 0.84 -13.06 -7.78
C VAL A 231 0.17 -11.74 -7.43
N HIS A 232 -1.16 -11.72 -7.56
CA HIS A 232 -2.03 -10.66 -7.06
C HIS A 232 -2.87 -11.14 -5.91
N VAL A 233 -3.39 -10.18 -5.14
CA VAL A 233 -4.22 -10.44 -3.98
C VAL A 233 -5.54 -9.69 -4.08
N ASP A 234 -6.62 -10.41 -3.80
CA ASP A 234 -7.94 -9.85 -3.61
C ASP A 234 -8.36 -9.95 -2.14
N LEU A 235 -8.12 -8.86 -1.40
CA LEU A 235 -8.51 -8.68 0.00
C LEU A 235 -9.89 -8.01 0.18
N ARG A 236 -10.69 -7.84 -0.89
CA ARG A 236 -12.02 -7.19 -0.80
C ARG A 236 -12.91 -7.88 0.23
N HIS A 237 -13.75 -7.13 0.93
CA HIS A 237 -14.72 -7.73 1.86
C HIS A 237 -15.93 -8.32 1.11
N GLU A 238 -15.72 -9.42 0.39
CA GLU A 238 -16.70 -10.07 -0.48
C GLU A 238 -16.68 -11.60 -0.35
N LYS A 239 -17.77 -12.25 -0.78
CA LYS A 239 -17.85 -13.72 -0.75
C LYS A 239 -16.78 -14.35 -1.64
N VAL A 240 -15.98 -15.26 -1.08
CA VAL A 240 -14.90 -15.98 -1.80
C VAL A 240 -15.39 -16.61 -3.11
N ARG A 241 -16.60 -17.19 -3.14
CA ARG A 241 -17.19 -17.76 -4.37
C ARG A 241 -17.35 -16.74 -5.50
N HIS A 242 -17.68 -15.48 -5.16
CA HIS A 242 -17.79 -14.41 -6.15
C HIS A 242 -16.42 -14.12 -6.76
N LYS A 243 -15.40 -13.95 -5.91
CA LYS A 243 -14.01 -13.69 -6.32
C LYS A 243 -13.43 -14.82 -7.15
N ILE A 244 -13.63 -16.07 -6.74
CA ILE A 244 -13.21 -17.27 -7.50
C ILE A 244 -13.79 -17.24 -8.91
N ARG A 245 -15.10 -16.96 -9.05
CA ARG A 245 -15.74 -16.90 -10.36
C ARG A 245 -15.24 -15.73 -11.21
N GLU A 246 -15.03 -14.57 -10.60
CA GLU A 246 -14.53 -13.38 -11.30
C GLU A 246 -13.10 -13.60 -11.83
N HIS A 247 -12.23 -14.19 -11.00
CA HIS A 247 -10.81 -14.33 -11.32
C HIS A 247 -10.48 -15.61 -12.07
N GLY A 248 -11.26 -16.69 -11.91
CA GLY A 248 -10.99 -17.97 -12.58
C GLY A 248 -11.00 -17.89 -14.11
N GLN A 249 -11.66 -16.89 -14.68
CA GLN A 249 -11.63 -16.61 -16.13
C GLN A 249 -10.42 -15.78 -16.57
N LYS A 250 -9.67 -15.20 -15.63
CA LYS A 250 -8.60 -14.22 -15.87
C LYS A 250 -7.22 -14.77 -15.55
N VAL A 251 -7.12 -15.74 -14.64
CA VAL A 251 -5.84 -16.25 -14.14
C VAL A 251 -5.77 -17.77 -14.21
N PRO A 252 -4.57 -18.36 -14.46
CA PRO A 252 -4.40 -19.80 -14.47
C PRO A 252 -4.70 -20.48 -13.14
N TYR A 253 -4.34 -19.84 -12.02
CA TYR A 253 -4.48 -20.41 -10.68
C TYR A 253 -5.10 -19.45 -9.68
N LEU A 254 -5.92 -20.01 -8.79
CA LEU A 254 -6.53 -19.34 -7.66
C LEU A 254 -6.01 -19.97 -6.37
N MET A 255 -5.61 -19.14 -5.42
CA MET A 255 -5.16 -19.57 -4.11
C MET A 255 -6.10 -19.03 -3.05
N VAL A 256 -6.83 -19.91 -2.37
CA VAL A 256 -7.80 -19.52 -1.35
C VAL A 256 -7.13 -19.52 0.01
N VAL A 257 -7.32 -18.43 0.75
CA VAL A 257 -6.84 -18.25 2.13
C VAL A 257 -8.01 -17.90 3.04
N GLY A 258 -8.48 -18.88 3.81
CA GLY A 258 -9.49 -18.72 4.85
C GLY A 258 -8.90 -18.77 6.26
N GLU A 259 -9.77 -18.92 7.26
CA GLU A 259 -9.34 -19.07 8.66
C GLU A 259 -8.57 -20.37 8.90
N LYS A 260 -9.04 -21.48 8.31
CA LYS A 260 -8.40 -22.79 8.45
C LYS A 260 -7.01 -22.81 7.81
N GLU A 261 -6.87 -22.19 6.65
CA GLU A 261 -5.60 -22.00 5.95
C GLU A 261 -4.61 -21.19 6.79
N GLN A 262 -5.07 -20.11 7.42
CA GLN A 262 -4.25 -19.28 8.30
C GLN A 262 -3.83 -20.02 9.57
N GLU A 263 -4.76 -20.71 10.24
CA GLU A 263 -4.48 -21.47 11.48
C GLU A 263 -3.55 -22.66 11.22
N GLY A 264 -3.66 -23.29 10.06
CA GLY A 264 -2.86 -24.46 9.69
C GLY A 264 -1.62 -24.15 8.85
N GLU A 265 -1.29 -22.88 8.60
CA GLU A 265 -0.15 -22.44 7.78
C GLU A 265 -0.09 -23.11 6.39
N PHE A 266 -1.25 -23.32 5.77
CA PHE A 266 -1.37 -23.86 4.42
C PHE A 266 -2.19 -22.94 3.51
N VAL A 267 -2.24 -23.29 2.23
CA VAL A 267 -3.08 -22.64 1.22
C VAL A 267 -3.86 -23.68 0.42
N SER A 268 -5.04 -23.31 -0.08
CA SER A 268 -5.87 -24.16 -0.94
C SER A 268 -5.72 -23.71 -2.39
N LEU A 269 -5.13 -24.54 -3.26
CA LEU A 269 -4.79 -24.17 -4.63
C LEU A 269 -5.76 -24.80 -5.64
N ARG A 270 -6.17 -24.01 -6.64
CA ARG A 270 -7.14 -24.42 -7.67
C ARG A 270 -6.77 -23.85 -9.03
N SER A 271 -7.21 -24.49 -10.12
CA SER A 271 -7.12 -23.90 -11.46
C SER A 271 -8.23 -22.88 -11.69
N GLY A 272 -8.02 -21.94 -12.61
CA GLY A 272 -9.06 -21.04 -13.09
C GLY A 272 -10.24 -21.78 -13.73
N ALA A 273 -9.99 -22.97 -14.29
CA ALA A 273 -11.01 -23.87 -14.84
C ALA A 273 -11.81 -24.63 -13.76
N GLY A 274 -11.45 -24.53 -12.48
CA GLY A 274 -12.20 -25.08 -11.36
C GLY A 274 -11.66 -26.39 -10.78
N GLU A 275 -10.59 -26.95 -11.37
CA GLU A 275 -9.86 -28.09 -10.83
C GLU A 275 -9.29 -27.75 -9.44
N ASP A 276 -9.38 -28.70 -8.51
CA ASP A 276 -8.91 -28.53 -7.14
C ASP A 276 -7.59 -29.30 -6.97
N PHE A 277 -6.49 -28.59 -6.73
CA PHE A 277 -5.17 -29.17 -6.49
C PHE A 277 -4.92 -29.45 -5.00
N GLY A 278 -5.91 -29.17 -4.16
CA GLY A 278 -5.89 -29.48 -2.74
C GLY A 278 -5.15 -28.46 -1.88
N ARG A 279 -4.82 -28.91 -0.66
CA ARG A 279 -4.15 -28.12 0.37
C ARG A 279 -2.67 -28.42 0.38
N MET A 280 -1.86 -27.38 0.49
CA MET A 280 -0.41 -27.50 0.52
C MET A 280 0.18 -26.42 1.42
N GLY A 281 1.29 -26.73 2.09
CA GLY A 281 2.07 -25.73 2.81
C GLY A 281 2.57 -24.66 1.83
N VAL A 282 2.82 -23.45 2.34
CA VAL A 282 3.20 -22.29 1.51
C VAL A 282 4.45 -22.58 0.66
N GLU A 283 5.46 -23.23 1.24
CA GLU A 283 6.69 -23.60 0.53
C GLU A 283 6.43 -24.64 -0.58
N ALA A 284 5.61 -25.65 -0.29
CA ALA A 284 5.21 -26.67 -1.27
C ALA A 284 4.43 -26.03 -2.44
N ALA A 285 3.59 -25.04 -2.16
CA ALA A 285 2.88 -24.28 -3.19
C ALA A 285 3.83 -23.52 -4.11
N CYS A 286 4.85 -22.87 -3.55
CA CYS A 286 5.88 -22.16 -4.33
C CYS A 286 6.63 -23.13 -5.26
N GLN A 287 7.04 -24.29 -4.74
CA GLN A 287 7.74 -25.32 -5.53
C GLN A 287 6.86 -25.87 -6.66
N TRP A 288 5.61 -26.20 -6.35
CA TRP A 288 4.66 -26.73 -7.33
C TRP A 288 4.41 -25.77 -8.49
N LEU A 289 4.22 -24.48 -8.19
CA LEU A 289 4.02 -23.45 -9.20
C LEU A 289 5.24 -23.29 -10.11
N ASN A 290 6.45 -23.33 -9.56
CA ASN A 290 7.69 -23.19 -10.34
C ASN A 290 7.97 -24.41 -11.23
N GLN A 291 7.67 -25.62 -10.76
CA GLN A 291 7.76 -26.82 -11.58
C GLN A 291 6.79 -26.76 -12.76
N THR A 292 5.55 -26.35 -12.50
CA THR A 292 4.50 -26.29 -13.53
C THR A 292 4.78 -25.25 -14.61
N ARG A 293 5.35 -24.09 -14.22
CA ARG A 293 5.83 -23.06 -15.17
C ARG A 293 6.95 -23.57 -16.07
N SER A 294 7.87 -24.37 -15.53
CA SER A 294 9.01 -24.91 -16.28
C SER A 294 8.58 -25.89 -17.37
N HIS A 295 7.47 -26.61 -17.15
CA HIS A 295 6.91 -27.55 -18.13
C HIS A 295 6.05 -26.89 -19.22
N THR A 296 5.63 -25.63 -19.05
CA THR A 296 4.77 -24.93 -20.01
C THR A 296 5.57 -24.09 -21.04
N ASN A 297 6.87 -23.89 -20.80
CA ASN A 297 7.79 -23.12 -21.66
C ASN A 297 8.65 -24.01 -22.59
N VAL A 298 8.24 -25.26 -22.86
CA VAL A 298 8.88 -26.19 -23.81
C VAL A 298 7.92 -26.51 -24.94
#